data_AF-A0A2E3VAL3-F1
#
_entry.id   AF-A0A2E3VAL3-F1
#
_cell.length_a   1.000
_cell.length_b   1.000
_cell.length_c   1.000
_cell.angle_alpha   90.00
_cell.angle_beta   90.00
_cell.angle_gamma   90.00
#
_symmetry.space_group_name_H-M   'P 1'
#
loop_
_entity.id
_entity.type
_entity.pdbx_description
1 polymer ?
#
loop_
_entity_poly.entity_id
_entity_poly.type
_entity_poly.pdbx_seq_one_letter_code
_entity_poly.pdbx_strand_id
1 'polypeptide(L)'
;MMNRNYIRRNITTIAIIIYALLYTIVIMLKPAFVYNEDGSLRDFGIGYKKKTVIPVWLVAICLAIVSYFGVLYYLTYTKMVE
;
A
#
# COMPACT_ATOMS: atom_id res chain seq x y z
N MET A 1 7.26 -21.13 -12.84
CA MET A 1 6.95 -21.29 -11.40
C MET A 1 7.86 -20.36 -10.61
N MET A 2 7.30 -19.41 -9.86
CA MET A 2 8.12 -18.60 -8.96
C MET A 2 8.64 -19.50 -7.84
N ASN A 3 9.94 -19.45 -7.55
CA ASN A 3 10.54 -20.31 -6.53
C ASN A 3 9.96 -19.91 -5.15
N ARG A 4 8.99 -20.66 -4.65
CA ARG A 4 8.29 -20.37 -3.37
C ARG A 4 9.26 -20.25 -2.20
N ASN A 5 10.34 -21.02 -2.22
CA ASN A 5 11.42 -20.93 -1.22
C ASN A 5 12.14 -19.59 -1.28
N TYR A 6 12.28 -19.01 -2.47
CA TYR A 6 12.82 -17.65 -2.64
C TYR A 6 11.88 -16.60 -2.04
N ILE A 7 10.56 -16.72 -2.27
CA ILE A 7 9.58 -15.80 -1.69
C ILE A 7 9.59 -15.88 -0.16
N ARG A 8 9.57 -17.10 0.40
CA ARG A 8 9.62 -17.34 1.84
C ARG A 8 10.90 -16.81 2.48
N ARG A 9 12.03 -16.87 1.77
CA ARG A 9 13.31 -16.35 2.27
C ARG A 9 13.41 -14.83 2.21
N ASN A 10 12.69 -14.19 1.29
CA ASN A 10 12.77 -12.75 1.03
C ASN A 10 11.40 -12.04 1.16
N ILE A 11 10.64 -12.39 2.19
CA ILE A 11 9.28 -11.86 2.42
C ILE A 11 9.29 -10.33 2.45
N THR A 12 10.20 -9.74 3.22
CA THR A 12 10.31 -8.29 3.38
C THR A 12 10.62 -7.59 2.06
N THR A 13 11.59 -8.09 1.29
CA THR A 13 11.96 -7.50 0.00
C THR A 13 10.79 -7.51 -0.98
N ILE A 14 10.06 -8.63 -1.04
CA ILE A 14 8.90 -8.75 -1.94
C ILE A 14 7.76 -7.84 -1.47
N ALA A 15 7.53 -7.74 -0.16
CA ALA A 15 6.56 -6.80 0.40
C ALA A 15 6.90 -5.35 0.05
N ILE A 16 8.18 -4.96 0.10
CA ILE A 16 8.64 -3.61 -0.28
C ILE A 16 8.38 -3.34 -1.77
N ILE A 17 8.65 -4.31 -2.65
CA ILE A 17 8.38 -4.17 -4.10
C ILE A 17 6.88 -3.98 -4.36
N ILE A 18 6.04 -4.81 -3.73
CA ILE A 18 4.58 -4.70 -3.85
C ILE A 18 4.09 -3.36 -3.32
N TYR A 19 4.59 -2.93 -2.15
CA TYR A 19 4.30 -1.63 -1.58
C TYR A 19 4.66 -0.50 -2.54
N ALA A 20 5.86 -0.51 -3.11
CA ALA A 20 6.32 0.53 -4.02
C ALA A 20 5.45 0.62 -5.28
N LEU A 21 5.03 -0.53 -5.84
CA LEU A 21 4.12 -0.58 -6.98
C LEU A 21 2.75 0.01 -6.62
N LEU A 22 2.14 -0.43 -5.52
CA LEU A 22 0.83 0.05 -5.07
C LEU A 22 0.86 1.55 -4.73
N TYR A 23 1.91 1.99 -4.04
CA TYR A 23 2.05 3.40 -3.66
C TYR A 23 2.26 4.29 -4.88
N THR A 24 3.01 3.82 -5.89
CA THR A 24 3.16 4.53 -7.18
C THR A 24 1.81 4.67 -7.87
N ILE A 25 0.98 3.63 -7.89
CA ILE A 25 -0.38 3.70 -8.44
C ILE A 25 -1.21 4.77 -7.72
N VAL A 26 -1.14 4.85 -6.39
CA VAL A 26 -1.85 5.88 -5.61
C VAL A 26 -1.39 7.29 -5.97
N ILE A 27 -0.09 7.53 -6.14
CA ILE A 27 0.44 8.84 -6.55
C ILE A 27 -0.01 9.19 -7.97
N MET A 28 -0.03 8.23 -8.89
CA MET A 28 -0.44 8.46 -10.28
C MET A 28 -1.95 8.74 -10.40
N LEU A 29 -2.78 8.02 -9.65
CA LEU A 29 -4.24 8.20 -9.68
C LEU A 29 -4.70 9.47 -8.96
N LYS A 30 -3.86 10.06 -8.09
CA LYS A 30 -4.16 11.26 -7.29
C LYS A 30 -5.58 11.26 -6.73
N PRO A 31 -5.95 10.27 -5.90
CA PRO A 31 -7.34 10.12 -5.45
C PRO A 31 -7.84 11.35 -4.71
N ALA A 32 -9.09 11.74 -4.97
CA ALA A 32 -9.70 12.98 -4.48
C ALA A 32 -9.80 13.09 -2.94
N PHE A 33 -9.60 12.00 -2.19
CA PHE A 33 -9.56 12.04 -0.72
C PHE A 33 -8.19 12.43 -0.16
N VAL A 34 -7.11 12.25 -0.92
CA VAL A 34 -5.72 12.62 -0.54
C VAL A 34 -5.24 13.86 -1.29
N TYR A 35 -5.70 14.06 -2.52
CA TYR A 35 -5.29 15.16 -3.39
C TYR A 35 -6.42 16.17 -3.59
N ASN A 36 -6.05 17.43 -3.79
CA ASN A 36 -6.93 18.49 -4.25
C ASN A 36 -7.06 18.45 -5.78
N GLU A 37 -8.04 19.18 -6.32
CA GLU A 37 -8.26 19.29 -7.78
C GLU A 37 -7.06 19.92 -8.53
N ASP A 38 -6.27 20.75 -7.85
CA ASP A 38 -5.02 21.32 -8.35
C ASP A 38 -3.83 20.33 -8.29
N GLY A 39 -4.03 19.13 -7.76
CA GLY A 39 -3.00 18.11 -7.59
C GLY A 39 -2.10 18.31 -6.38
N SER A 40 -2.35 19.31 -5.52
CA SER A 40 -1.69 19.44 -4.22
C SER A 40 -2.18 18.39 -3.23
N LEU A 41 -1.34 18.05 -2.24
CA LEU A 41 -1.75 17.16 -1.16
C LEU A 41 -2.72 17.89 -0.23
N ARG A 42 -3.77 17.19 0.20
CA ARG A 42 -4.66 17.66 1.25
C ARG A 42 -3.95 17.59 2.59
N ASP A 43 -3.95 18.71 3.31
CA ASP A 43 -3.45 18.74 4.67
C ASP A 43 -4.35 17.92 5.60
N PHE A 44 -3.73 17.34 6.62
CA PHE A 44 -4.46 16.70 7.70
C PHE A 44 -5.28 17.73 8.51
N GLY A 45 -6.53 17.42 8.82
CA GLY A 45 -7.35 18.21 9.73
C GLY A 45 -8.86 18.00 9.58
N ILE A 46 -9.62 18.55 10.52
CA ILE A 46 -11.09 18.56 10.52
C ILE A 46 -11.62 19.99 10.31
N GLY A 47 -12.69 20.16 9.54
CA GLY A 47 -13.48 21.41 9.57
C GLY A 47 -13.27 22.45 8.47
N TYR A 48 -12.53 22.18 7.38
CA TYR A 48 -12.41 23.13 6.24
C TYR A 48 -12.40 22.43 4.88
N LYS A 49 -12.88 23.12 3.82
CA LYS A 49 -13.09 22.58 2.45
C LYS A 49 -11.88 21.89 1.78
N LYS A 50 -10.66 22.06 2.32
CA LYS A 50 -9.40 21.52 1.75
C LYS A 50 -8.59 20.62 2.72
N LYS A 51 -9.20 20.15 3.81
CA LYS A 51 -8.55 19.25 4.78
C LYS A 51 -9.03 17.81 4.60
N THR A 52 -8.17 16.85 4.85
CA THR A 52 -8.50 15.43 4.87
C THR A 52 -8.27 14.83 6.25
N VAL A 53 -9.14 13.92 6.67
CA VAL A 53 -8.92 13.08 7.86
C VAL A 53 -7.92 11.95 7.54
N ILE A 54 -7.69 11.67 6.25
CA ILE A 54 -6.83 10.58 5.79
C ILE A 54 -5.63 11.19 5.06
N PRO A 55 -4.54 11.50 5.78
CA PRO A 55 -3.35 12.07 5.17
C PRO A 55 -2.58 11.03 4.38
N VAL A 56 -1.76 11.48 3.42
CA VAL A 56 -1.01 10.59 2.52
C VAL A 56 -0.09 9.61 3.24
N TRP A 57 0.51 10.03 4.36
CA TRP A 57 1.38 9.18 5.16
C TRP A 57 0.62 8.02 5.82
N LEU A 58 -0.65 8.23 6.19
CA LEU A 58 -1.49 7.17 6.76
C LEU A 58 -1.83 6.13 5.69
N VAL A 59 -2.12 6.58 4.46
CA VAL A 59 -2.31 5.69 3.31
C VAL A 59 -1.05 4.87 3.04
N ALA A 60 0.14 5.48 3.11
CA ALA A 60 1.41 4.78 2.94
C ALA A 60 1.61 3.67 4.00
N ILE A 61 1.35 3.96 5.27
CA ILE A 61 1.45 2.95 6.36
C ILE A 61 0.46 1.81 6.12
N CYS A 62 -0.80 2.13 5.80
CA CYS A 62 -1.81 1.10 5.51
C CYS A 62 -1.40 0.21 4.34
N LEU A 63 -0.89 0.79 3.25
CA LEU A 63 -0.41 0.02 2.09
C LEU A 63 0.78 -0.86 2.42
N ALA A 64 1.72 -0.39 3.25
CA ALA A 64 2.86 -1.20 3.68
C ALA A 64 2.41 -2.43 4.49
N ILE A 65 1.46 -2.24 5.42
CA ILE A 65 0.87 -3.33 6.20
C ILE A 65 0.17 -4.33 5.25
N VAL A 66 -0.71 -3.85 4.38
CA VAL A 66 -1.43 -4.70 3.41
C VAL A 66 -0.46 -5.47 2.51
N SER A 67 0.62 -4.84 2.06
CA SER A 67 1.63 -5.49 1.20
C SER A 67 2.32 -6.64 1.93
N TYR A 68 2.73 -6.42 3.18
CA TYR A 68 3.38 -7.47 3.98
C TYR A 68 2.44 -8.63 4.28
N PHE A 69 1.22 -8.33 4.76
CA PHE A 69 0.22 -9.35 5.03
C PHE A 69 -0.23 -10.08 3.76
N GLY A 70 -0.27 -9.41 2.61
CA GLY A 70 -0.56 -10.03 1.32
C GLY A 70 0.46 -11.09 0.93
N VAL A 71 1.75 -10.83 1.13
CA VAL A 71 2.81 -11.83 0.89
C VAL A 71 2.68 -13.02 1.84
N LEU A 72 2.41 -12.77 3.13
CA LEU A 72 2.21 -13.84 4.11
C LEU A 72 0.97 -14.68 3.79
N TYR A 73 -0.13 -14.04 3.40
CA TYR A 73 -1.36 -14.72 3.01
C TYR A 73 -1.12 -15.61 1.79
N TYR A 74 -0.44 -15.09 0.77
CA TYR A 74 -0.08 -15.87 -0.42
C TYR A 74 0.73 -17.14 -0.07
N LEU A 75 1.73 -17.02 0.81
CA LEU A 75 2.54 -18.16 1.25
C LEU A 75 1.74 -19.19 2.08
N THR A 76 0.77 -18.71 2.86
CA THR A 76 -0.04 -19.54 3.77
C THR A 76 -1.18 -20.23 3.04
N TYR A 77 -1.88 -19.54 2.13
CA TYR A 77 -2.96 -20.09 1.34
C TYR A 77 -2.51 -21.31 0.54
N THR A 78 -1.36 -21.24 -0.14
CA THR A 78 -0.79 -22.38 -0.86
C THR A 78 -0.45 -23.55 0.06
N LYS A 79 -0.05 -23.30 1.32
CA LYS A 79 0.20 -24.38 2.28
C LYS A 79 -1.08 -25.13 2.68
N MET A 80 -2.25 -24.50 2.61
CA MET A 80 -3.52 -25.14 2.98
C MET A 80 -4.17 -25.94 1.84
N VAL A 81 -3.74 -25.70 0.60
CA VAL A 81 -4.26 -26.37 -0.61
C VAL A 81 -3.40 -27.57 -1.02
N GLU A 82 -2.15 -27.64 -0.55
CA GLU A 82 -1.26 -28.81 -0.62
C GLU A 82 -1.60 -29.83 0.46
#